data_AF-A0A1W6DLY1-F1
#
_entry.id   AF-A0A1W6DLY1-F1
#
_cell.length_a   1.000
_cell.length_b   1.000
_cell.length_c   1.000
_cell.angle_alpha   90.00
_cell.angle_beta   90.00
_cell.angle_gamma   90.00
#
_symmetry.space_group_name_H-M   'P 1'
#
loop_
_entity.id
_entity.type
_entity.pdbx_description
1 polymer ?
#
loop_
_entity_poly.entity_id
_entity_poly.type
_entity_poly.pdbx_seq_one_letter_code
_entity_poly.pdbx_strand_id
1 'polypeptide(L)'
;MWGQIDFAVTHAVKARLAATIDGRPKTVDLSAVTFMDSSGLHLLLMKVTEESRPRLLGVPPQVLEILEFSHALDLVEIVGPDEVPPPDEPAGALAG
;
A
#
# COMPACT_ATOMS: atom_id res chain seq x y z
N MET A 1 -4.75 4.76 5.00
CA MET A 1 -5.20 5.93 4.21
C MET A 1 -6.72 5.96 4.27
N TRP A 2 -7.34 7.12 4.12
CA TRP A 2 -8.80 7.27 4.24
C TRP A 2 -9.34 8.35 3.29
N GLY A 3 -10.61 8.28 2.94
CA GLY A 3 -11.25 9.20 2.01
C GLY A 3 -10.78 8.98 0.57
N GLN A 4 -10.59 10.07 -0.18
CA GLN A 4 -10.16 10.02 -1.58
C GLN A 4 -8.63 10.04 -1.68
N ILE A 5 -8.07 9.23 -2.58
CA ILE A 5 -6.65 9.24 -2.94
C ILE A 5 -6.54 9.66 -4.40
N ASP A 6 -6.47 10.97 -4.60
CA ASP A 6 -6.43 11.61 -5.92
C ASP A 6 -5.11 12.37 -6.13
N PHE A 7 -5.04 13.11 -7.25
CA PHE A 7 -3.92 14.02 -7.52
C PHE A 7 -3.62 14.99 -6.37
N ALA A 8 -4.62 15.63 -5.78
CA ALA A 8 -4.40 16.67 -4.77
C ALA A 8 -3.78 16.09 -3.49
N VAL A 9 -4.32 14.95 -3.03
CA VAL A 9 -3.77 14.22 -1.88
C VAL A 9 -2.37 13.70 -2.20
N THR A 10 -2.19 13.08 -3.36
CA THR A 10 -0.91 12.54 -3.80
C THR A 10 0.16 13.62 -3.87
N HIS A 11 -0.16 14.77 -4.48
CA HIS A 11 0.75 15.90 -4.60
C HIS A 11 1.20 16.43 -3.23
N ALA A 12 0.27 16.50 -2.27
CA ALA A 12 0.58 16.98 -0.92
C ALA A 12 1.49 16.04 -0.11
N VAL A 13 1.38 14.72 -0.30
CA VAL A 13 2.05 13.73 0.58
C VAL A 13 3.23 13.00 -0.06
N LYS A 14 3.37 13.03 -1.39
CA LYS A 14 4.35 12.21 -2.14
C LYS A 14 5.78 12.34 -1.61
N ALA A 15 6.26 13.57 -1.40
CA ALA A 15 7.64 13.79 -0.95
C ALA A 15 7.89 13.20 0.46
N ARG A 16 6.93 13.37 1.37
CA ARG A 16 7.00 12.82 2.72
C ARG A 16 6.97 11.29 2.70
N LEU A 17 6.08 10.69 1.92
CA LEU A 17 5.98 9.24 1.80
C LEU A 17 7.23 8.65 1.12
N ALA A 18 7.79 9.32 0.12
CA ALA A 18 9.00 8.88 -0.56
C ALA A 18 10.23 8.78 0.36
N ALA A 19 10.25 9.58 1.43
CA ALA A 19 11.29 9.59 2.45
C ALA A 19 11.15 8.46 3.49
N THR A 20 9.98 7.83 3.61
CA THR A 20 9.76 6.69 4.53
C THR A 20 10.02 5.33 3.89
N ILE A 21 10.29 5.30 2.58
CA ILE A 21 10.56 4.05 1.85
C ILE A 21 12.02 3.66 2.07
N ASP A 22 12.20 2.52 2.74
CA ASP A 22 13.48 1.94 3.14
C ASP A 22 13.75 0.58 2.47
N GLY A 23 13.03 0.27 1.39
CA GLY A 23 13.16 -1.00 0.65
C GLY A 23 12.52 -2.21 1.33
N ARG A 24 11.78 -2.02 2.43
CA ARG A 24 10.98 -3.07 3.07
C ARG A 24 9.51 -2.95 2.68
N PRO A 25 8.75 -4.07 2.59
CA PRO A 25 7.30 -4.03 2.43
C PRO A 25 6.64 -3.15 3.48
N LYS A 26 5.70 -2.30 3.06
CA LYS A 26 4.89 -1.47 3.95
C LYS A 26 3.44 -1.89 3.88
N THR A 27 2.78 -1.95 5.03
CA THR A 27 1.35 -2.18 5.10
C THR A 27 0.59 -0.87 4.91
N VAL A 28 -0.33 -0.84 3.97
CA VAL A 28 -1.22 0.28 3.69
C VAL A 28 -2.66 -0.17 3.91
N ASP A 29 -3.27 0.37 4.96
CA ASP A 29 -4.69 0.19 5.21
C ASP A 29 -5.52 1.06 4.26
N LEU A 30 -6.38 0.41 3.45
CA LEU A 30 -7.27 1.04 2.48
C LEU A 30 -8.76 0.90 2.87
N SER A 31 -9.06 0.34 4.04
CA SER A 31 -10.44 0.05 4.49
C SER A 31 -11.35 1.28 4.53
N ALA A 32 -10.78 2.45 4.77
CA ALA A 32 -11.49 3.73 4.81
C ALA A 32 -11.37 4.55 3.50
N VAL A 33 -10.83 3.97 2.43
CA VAL A 33 -10.70 4.64 1.12
C VAL A 33 -12.01 4.57 0.37
N THR A 34 -12.47 5.72 -0.11
CA THR A 34 -13.74 5.85 -0.86
C THR A 34 -13.51 5.97 -2.36
N PHE A 35 -12.35 6.46 -2.80
CA PHE A 35 -11.99 6.63 -4.21
C PHE A 35 -10.47 6.63 -4.41
N MET A 36 -10.00 6.16 -5.56
CA MET A 36 -8.60 6.25 -5.99
C MET A 36 -8.53 6.54 -7.49
N ASP A 37 -7.57 7.35 -7.91
CA ASP A 37 -7.23 7.57 -9.33
C ASP A 37 -5.83 7.00 -9.67
N SER A 38 -5.37 7.27 -10.89
CA SER A 38 -4.04 6.86 -11.34
C SER A 38 -2.89 7.50 -10.55
N SER A 39 -3.10 8.67 -9.95
CA SER A 39 -2.12 9.31 -9.07
C SER A 39 -2.01 8.55 -7.74
N GLY A 40 -3.14 8.12 -7.19
CA GLY A 40 -3.18 7.26 -6.00
C GLY A 40 -2.52 5.91 -6.23
N LEU A 41 -2.75 5.29 -7.39
CA LEU A 41 -2.04 4.06 -7.78
C LEU A 41 -0.52 4.29 -7.89
N HIS A 42 -0.09 5.38 -8.54
CA HIS A 42 1.32 5.73 -8.62
C HIS A 42 1.95 5.94 -7.24
N LEU A 43 1.20 6.51 -6.29
CA LEU A 43 1.66 6.68 -4.92
C LEU A 43 1.86 5.34 -4.21
N LEU A 44 0.95 4.37 -4.40
CA LEU A 44 1.07 3.02 -3.82
C LEU A 44 2.26 2.25 -4.37
N LEU A 45 2.52 2.36 -5.67
CA LEU A 45 3.58 1.63 -6.36
C LEU A 45 4.92 2.37 -6.35
N MET A 46 5.03 3.47 -5.61
CA MET A 46 6.23 4.29 -5.59
C MET A 46 7.42 3.48 -5.05
N LYS A 47 8.47 3.34 -5.86
CA LYS A 47 9.70 2.60 -5.54
C LYS A 47 9.46 1.11 -5.19
N VAL A 48 8.38 0.51 -5.70
CA VAL A 48 8.15 -0.94 -5.59
C VAL A 48 9.28 -1.72 -6.26
N THR A 49 9.75 -2.75 -5.56
CA THR A 49 10.58 -3.83 -6.07
C THR A 49 9.90 -5.18 -5.75
N GLU A 50 10.42 -6.28 -6.28
CA GLU A 50 9.89 -7.61 -5.97
C GLU A 50 9.94 -7.93 -4.46
N GLU A 51 10.95 -7.44 -3.75
CA GLU A 51 11.15 -7.64 -2.32
C GLU A 51 10.39 -6.65 -1.43
N SER A 52 9.84 -5.58 -2.02
CA SER A 52 9.23 -4.46 -1.29
C SER A 52 7.79 -4.17 -1.68
N ARG A 53 7.10 -5.18 -2.27
CA ARG A 53 5.68 -5.10 -2.62
C ARG A 53 4.85 -4.61 -1.42
N PRO A 54 4.03 -3.55 -1.56
CA PRO A 54 3.21 -3.07 -0.47
C PRO A 54 2.12 -4.09 -0.14
N ARG A 55 1.83 -4.19 1.15
CA ARG A 55 0.79 -5.05 1.69
C ARG A 55 -0.48 -4.23 1.85
N LEU A 56 -1.53 -4.54 1.10
CA LEU A 56 -2.77 -3.78 1.07
C LEU A 56 -3.81 -4.45 1.97
N LEU A 57 -4.24 -3.74 3.00
CA LEU A 57 -5.25 -4.21 3.94
C LEU A 57 -6.62 -3.59 3.59
N GLY A 58 -7.68 -4.40 3.63
CA GLY A 58 -9.05 -3.92 3.50
C GLY A 58 -9.32 -3.22 2.16
N VAL A 59 -8.79 -3.77 1.07
CA VAL A 59 -8.90 -3.18 -0.28
C VAL A 59 -10.38 -3.08 -0.70
N PRO A 60 -10.92 -1.86 -0.93
CA PRO A 60 -12.29 -1.70 -1.42
C PRO A 60 -12.44 -2.24 -2.85
N PRO A 61 -13.62 -2.75 -3.26
CA PRO A 61 -13.84 -3.31 -4.59
C PRO A 61 -13.42 -2.38 -5.74
N GLN A 62 -13.73 -1.09 -5.62
CA GLN A 62 -13.36 -0.09 -6.64
C GLN A 62 -11.84 0.13 -6.76
N VAL A 63 -11.07 -0.12 -5.69
CA VAL A 63 -9.60 -0.06 -5.74
C VAL A 63 -9.04 -1.36 -6.32
N LEU A 64 -9.67 -2.50 -6.03
CA LEU A 64 -9.33 -3.78 -6.63
C LEU A 64 -9.47 -3.74 -8.16
N GLU A 65 -10.58 -3.17 -8.68
CA GLU A 65 -10.78 -2.95 -10.11
C GLU A 65 -9.66 -2.11 -10.74
N ILE A 66 -9.18 -1.07 -10.05
CA ILE A 66 -8.06 -0.25 -10.53
C ILE A 66 -6.77 -1.08 -10.61
N LEU A 67 -6.48 -1.89 -9.60
CA LEU A 67 -5.30 -2.78 -9.59
C LEU A 67 -5.38 -3.82 -10.73
N GLU A 68 -6.57 -4.35 -10.99
CA GLU A 68 -6.82 -5.29 -12.10
C GLU A 68 -6.60 -4.63 -13.46
N PHE A 69 -7.27 -3.51 -13.73
CA PHE A 69 -7.18 -2.83 -15.03
C PHE A 69 -5.80 -2.25 -15.33
N SER A 70 -5.03 -1.94 -14.28
CA SER A 70 -3.66 -1.45 -14.43
C SER A 70 -2.61 -2.55 -14.47
N HIS A 71 -3.01 -3.83 -14.35
CA HIS A 71 -2.10 -4.96 -14.20
C HIS A 71 -1.10 -4.76 -13.04
N ALA A 72 -1.57 -4.19 -11.93
CA ALA A 72 -0.76 -3.92 -10.74
C ALA A 72 -0.99 -4.94 -9.61
N LEU A 73 -1.90 -5.91 -9.80
CA LEU A 73 -2.18 -6.92 -8.79
C LEU A 73 -0.95 -7.75 -8.39
N ASP A 74 -0.06 -8.04 -9.32
CA ASP A 74 1.18 -8.79 -9.10
C ASP A 74 2.27 -7.96 -8.41
N LEU A 75 2.11 -6.63 -8.37
CA LEU A 75 3.03 -5.70 -7.73
C LEU A 75 2.70 -5.45 -6.25
N VAL A 76 1.61 -6.00 -5.75
CA VAL A 76 1.11 -5.80 -4.38
C VAL A 76 0.78 -7.14 -3.73
N GLU A 77 0.69 -7.14 -2.40
CA GLU A 77 0.20 -8.28 -1.63
C GLU A 77 -1.13 -7.87 -0.97
N ILE A 78 -2.24 -8.53 -1.34
CA ILE A 78 -3.53 -8.28 -0.67
C ILE A 78 -3.58 -9.12 0.59
N VAL A 79 -3.77 -8.46 1.73
CA VAL A 79 -3.74 -9.09 3.06
C VAL A 79 -5.15 -9.15 3.62
N GLY A 80 -5.54 -10.34 4.10
CA GLY A 80 -6.80 -10.53 4.82
C GLY A 80 -6.83 -9.75 6.15
N PRO A 81 -8.02 -9.47 6.71
CA PRO A 81 -8.15 -8.75 7.97
C PRO A 81 -7.42 -9.40 9.16
N ASP A 82 -7.17 -10.71 9.10
CA ASP A 82 -6.50 -11.48 10.16
C ASP A 82 -4.99 -11.71 9.92
N GLU A 83 -4.44 -11.23 8.81
CA GLU A 83 -3.06 -11.53 8.35
C GLU A 83 -2.08 -10.36 8.50
N VAL A 84 -2.45 -9.32 9.26
CA VAL A 84 -1.57 -8.17 9.52
C VAL A 84 -0.70 -8.47 10.74
N PRO A 85 0.58 -8.88 10.57
CA PRO A 85 1.52 -8.87 11.68
C PRO A 85 1.71 -7.42 12.17
N PRO A 86 1.94 -7.23 13.48
CA PRO A 86 2.08 -5.91 14.06
C PRO A 86 3.17 -5.10 13.35
N PRO A 87 2.96 -3.78 13.14
CA PRO A 87 3.99 -2.93 12.58
C PRO A 87 5.18 -2.91 13.55
N ASP A 88 6.37 -3.23 13.02
CA ASP A 88 7.67 -3.21 13.71
C ASP A 88 8.03 -4.40 14.62
N GLU A 89 7.68 -5.65 14.26
CA GLU A 89 8.48 -6.78 14.76
C GLU A 89 9.75 -6.96 13.91
N PRO A 90 10.97 -6.80 14.47
CA PRO A 90 12.16 -7.26 13.78
C PRO A 90 12.03 -8.77 13.59
N ALA A 91 12.28 -9.24 12.36
CA ALA A 91 12.37 -10.66 12.04
C ALA A 91 13.50 -11.29 12.89
N GLY A 92 13.18 -11.76 14.11
CA GLY A 92 14.19 -12.27 15.02
C GLY A 92 13.82 -12.34 16.51
N ALA A 93 12.56 -12.41 16.90
CA ALA A 93 12.17 -12.55 18.31
C ALA A 93 11.40 -13.86 18.60
N LEU A 94 11.81 -14.99 18.04
CA LEU A 94 11.43 -16.32 18.52
C LEU A 94 12.59 -17.30 18.34
N ALA A 95 13.64 -17.15 19.17
CA ALA A 95 14.54 -18.24 19.59
C ALA A 95 15.50 -17.72 20.68
N GLY A 96 15.36 -18.20 21.92
CA GLY A 96 16.31 -17.97 23.01
C GLY A 96 15.65 -17.92 24.38
#